data_AF-A0A6J4X7D4-F1
#
_entry.id   AF-A0A6J4X7D4-F1
#
_cell.length_a   1.000
_cell.length_b   1.000
_cell.length_c   1.000
_cell.angle_alpha   90.00
_cell.angle_beta   90.00
_cell.angle_gamma   90.00
#
_symmetry.space_group_name_H-M   'P 1'
#
loop_
_entity.id
_entity.type
_entity.pdbx_description
1 polymer ?
#
loop_
_entity_poly.entity_id
_entity_poly.type
_entity_poly.pdbx_seq_one_letter_code
_entity_poly.pdbx_strand_id
1 'polypeptide(L)'
;MAMNIVDKIDHLVTLQHVLMSVSDKSGLDTFVPELMAVNPDLKIFSTGGTFSRLKEILGASADAHLIRVSEYTGQPETQGGLVKTLDFKIYLGLLAETYNEAHQGDLSRTGSVPIDMVVVNLYPFRETISKPDVTVEQARGNIDIGGPCMIRASAKNFIRVAPVVDPADYTMIIAELKANNGDLSLNLRYRLAQKAFDHTAVYDRTIAEFLSDKAFTDVESCYN
;
A
#
# COMPACT_ATOMS: atom_id res chain seq x y z
N MET A 1 -10.63 -2.38 -26.68
CA MET A 1 -11.50 -2.81 -25.57
C MET A 1 -12.42 -1.65 -25.22
N ALA A 2 -13.72 -1.88 -25.07
CA ALA A 2 -14.61 -0.85 -24.55
C ALA A 2 -14.16 -0.49 -23.11
N MET A 3 -14.18 0.79 -22.77
CA MET A 3 -13.86 1.25 -21.42
C MET A 3 -14.96 0.75 -20.49
N ASN A 4 -14.61 -0.02 -19.46
CA ASN A 4 -15.56 -0.38 -18.41
C ASN A 4 -15.87 0.88 -17.60
N ILE A 5 -17.13 1.35 -17.64
CA ILE A 5 -17.61 2.47 -16.83
C ILE A 5 -18.39 1.87 -15.67
N VAL A 6 -17.95 2.15 -14.44
CA VAL A 6 -18.65 1.72 -13.23
C VAL A 6 -19.86 2.61 -13.02
N ASP A 7 -21.06 2.03 -13.03
CA ASP A 7 -22.34 2.72 -12.86
C ASP A 7 -22.93 2.57 -11.45
N LYS A 8 -22.44 1.59 -10.67
CA LYS A 8 -22.90 1.29 -9.32
C LYS A 8 -21.72 1.11 -8.36
N ILE A 9 -21.79 1.79 -7.21
CA ILE A 9 -20.77 1.74 -6.16
C ILE A 9 -21.42 1.78 -4.77
N ASP A 10 -20.64 1.42 -3.75
CA ASP A 10 -21.00 1.60 -2.35
C ASP A 10 -20.40 2.92 -1.83
N HIS A 11 -21.25 3.81 -1.33
CA HIS A 11 -20.79 5.08 -0.73
C HIS A 11 -20.07 4.86 0.61
N LEU A 12 -20.42 3.78 1.32
CA LEU A 12 -19.80 3.33 2.56
C LEU A 12 -19.21 1.93 2.32
N VAL A 13 -17.95 1.74 2.71
CA VAL A 13 -17.25 0.45 2.56
C VAL A 13 -16.73 0.02 3.92
N THR A 14 -17.22 -1.11 4.41
CA THR A 14 -16.78 -1.69 5.68
C THR A 14 -15.31 -2.10 5.61
N LEU A 15 -14.53 -1.71 6.61
CA LEU A 15 -13.12 -2.06 6.73
C LEU A 15 -12.95 -3.49 7.25
N GLN A 16 -12.54 -4.44 6.39
CA GLN A 16 -12.35 -5.86 6.73
C GLN A 16 -10.92 -6.35 6.49
N HIS A 17 -10.27 -5.88 5.43
CA HIS A 17 -8.95 -6.29 4.95
C HIS A 17 -8.08 -5.07 4.69
N VAL A 18 -6.92 -5.00 5.36
CA VAL A 18 -5.95 -3.92 5.21
C VAL A 18 -4.61 -4.47 4.77
N LEU A 19 -4.00 -3.88 3.74
CA LEU A 19 -2.63 -4.19 3.35
C LEU A 19 -1.69 -3.09 3.86
N MET A 20 -0.74 -3.45 4.72
CA MET A 20 0.21 -2.51 5.33
C MET A 20 1.65 -2.84 4.94
N SER A 21 2.35 -1.88 4.35
CA SER A 21 3.77 -1.95 4.02
C SER A 21 4.40 -0.56 4.09
N VAL A 22 4.94 -0.21 5.26
CA VAL A 22 5.45 1.14 5.54
C VAL A 22 6.93 1.14 5.91
N SER A 23 7.63 2.14 5.36
CA SER A 23 9.01 2.47 5.74
C SER A 23 9.01 3.22 7.09
N ASP A 24 8.29 4.33 7.16
CA ASP A 24 8.02 5.09 8.38
C ASP A 24 6.91 4.41 9.19
N LYS A 25 7.24 4.00 10.41
CA LYS A 25 6.36 3.24 11.33
C LYS A 25 5.70 4.14 12.37
N SER A 26 5.90 5.46 12.27
CA SER A 26 5.32 6.45 13.18
C SER A 26 3.80 6.31 13.25
N GLY A 27 3.25 6.38 14.46
CA GLY A 27 1.81 6.33 14.72
C GLY A 27 1.14 4.96 14.60
N LEU A 28 1.83 3.90 14.13
CA LEU A 28 1.24 2.56 14.02
C LEU A 28 0.81 1.99 15.38
N ASP A 29 1.54 2.32 16.44
CA ASP A 29 1.27 1.93 17.82
C ASP A 29 -0.06 2.46 18.35
N THR A 30 -0.57 3.55 17.77
CA THR A 30 -1.92 4.07 18.06
C THR A 30 -2.92 3.66 16.99
N PHE A 31 -2.53 3.75 15.72
CA PHE A 31 -3.43 3.52 14.59
C PHE A 31 -3.94 2.08 14.53
N VAL A 32 -3.07 1.09 14.73
CA VAL A 32 -3.45 -0.33 14.60
C VAL A 32 -4.42 -0.77 15.70
N PRO A 33 -4.18 -0.47 17.00
CA PRO A 33 -5.17 -0.77 18.04
C PRO A 33 -6.53 -0.09 17.81
N GLU A 34 -6.53 1.15 17.31
CA GLU A 34 -7.76 1.87 16.99
C GLU A 34 -8.53 1.22 15.83
N LEU A 35 -7.84 0.74 14.79
CA LEU A 35 -8.47 -0.03 13.72
C LEU A 35 -9.08 -1.34 14.25
N MET A 36 -8.39 -2.04 15.14
CA MET A 36 -8.92 -3.25 15.78
C MET A 36 -10.13 -2.97 16.68
N ALA A 37 -10.15 -1.81 17.36
CA ALA A 37 -11.30 -1.40 18.16
C ALA A 37 -12.52 -1.06 17.30
N VAL A 38 -12.31 -0.55 16.09
CA VAL A 38 -13.36 -0.30 15.11
C VAL A 38 -13.92 -1.61 14.54
N ASN A 39 -13.05 -2.55 14.16
CA ASN A 39 -13.47 -3.87 13.69
C ASN A 39 -12.63 -4.98 14.36
N PRO A 40 -13.19 -5.70 15.35
CA PRO A 40 -12.50 -6.80 16.01
C PRO A 40 -12.13 -7.96 15.09
N ASP A 41 -12.78 -8.12 13.93
CA ASP A 41 -12.54 -9.22 12.98
C ASP A 41 -11.55 -8.84 11.86
N LEU A 42 -11.01 -7.62 11.89
CA LEU A 42 -10.10 -7.07 10.89
C LEU A 42 -8.94 -8.01 10.59
N LYS A 43 -8.60 -8.16 9.30
CA LYS A 43 -7.41 -8.85 8.82
C LYS A 43 -6.42 -7.86 8.22
N ILE A 44 -5.17 -7.97 8.65
CA ILE A 44 -4.06 -7.13 8.21
C ILE A 44 -3.06 -8.01 7.47
N PHE A 45 -2.82 -7.70 6.21
CA PHE A 45 -1.77 -8.32 5.39
C PHE A 45 -0.51 -7.47 5.47
N SER A 46 0.64 -8.08 5.76
CA SER A 46 1.90 -7.34 5.80
C SER A 46 3.12 -8.19 5.46
N THR A 47 4.27 -7.53 5.30
CA THR A 47 5.55 -8.16 4.98
C THR A 47 6.72 -7.43 5.64
N GLY A 48 7.88 -8.07 5.67
CA GLY A 48 9.15 -7.50 6.12
C GLY A 48 9.09 -6.85 7.52
N GLY A 49 9.75 -5.70 7.67
CA GLY A 49 9.82 -4.98 8.94
C GLY A 49 8.48 -4.42 9.42
N THR A 50 7.52 -4.17 8.51
CA THR A 50 6.16 -3.78 8.89
C THR A 50 5.45 -4.95 9.58
N PHE A 51 5.53 -6.17 9.03
CA PHE A 51 4.96 -7.36 9.65
C PHE A 51 5.50 -7.57 11.07
N SER A 52 6.83 -7.48 11.25
CA SER A 52 7.44 -7.64 12.58
C SER A 52 6.91 -6.61 13.57
N ARG A 53 6.81 -5.34 13.15
CA ARG A 53 6.30 -4.26 14.00
C ARG A 53 4.82 -4.45 14.36
N LEU A 54 4.00 -4.85 13.40
CA LEU A 54 2.58 -5.12 13.64
C LEU A 54 2.38 -6.31 14.58
N LYS A 55 3.23 -7.34 14.47
CA LYS A 55 3.22 -8.48 15.39
C LYS A 55 3.49 -8.06 16.83
N GLU A 56 4.45 -7.16 17.05
CA GLU A 56 4.72 -6.57 18.37
C GLU A 56 3.52 -5.79 18.91
N ILE A 57 2.89 -4.96 18.07
CA ILE A 57 1.73 -4.13 18.46
C ILE A 57 0.51 -5.00 18.81
N LEU A 58 0.23 -6.03 18.00
CA LEU A 58 -0.93 -6.90 18.18
C LEU A 58 -0.75 -7.94 19.29
N GLY A 59 0.49 -8.27 19.66
CA GLY A 59 0.80 -9.20 20.75
C GLY A 59 0.12 -10.56 20.57
N ALA A 60 -0.64 -10.99 21.58
CA ALA A 60 -1.32 -12.30 21.59
C ALA A 60 -2.39 -12.44 20.49
N SER A 61 -2.93 -11.34 19.98
CA SER A 61 -3.94 -11.36 18.92
C SER A 61 -3.34 -11.39 17.51
N ALA A 62 -2.01 -11.32 17.38
CA ALA A 62 -1.34 -11.28 16.08
C ALA A 62 -1.70 -12.48 15.19
N ASP A 63 -1.72 -13.70 15.73
CA ASP A 63 -2.00 -14.90 14.94
C ASP A 63 -3.44 -14.93 14.39
N ALA A 64 -4.38 -14.22 15.02
CA ALA A 64 -5.76 -14.13 14.58
C ALA A 64 -5.98 -13.05 13.50
N HIS A 65 -5.14 -12.02 13.43
CA HIS A 65 -5.39 -10.83 12.59
C HIS A 65 -4.30 -10.53 11.57
N LEU A 66 -3.06 -10.95 11.80
CA LEU A 66 -1.92 -10.58 10.98
C LEU A 66 -1.51 -11.73 10.06
N ILE A 67 -1.71 -11.53 8.76
CA ILE A 67 -1.41 -12.51 7.71
C ILE A 67 -0.15 -12.06 6.98
N ARG A 68 0.80 -12.99 6.79
CA ARG A 68 2.00 -12.69 6.01
C ARG A 68 1.66 -12.67 4.52
N VAL A 69 2.15 -11.69 3.78
CA VAL A 69 1.89 -11.58 2.33
C VAL A 69 2.35 -12.83 1.56
N SER A 70 3.49 -13.43 1.91
CA SER A 70 3.95 -14.67 1.27
C SER A 70 3.05 -15.86 1.56
N GLU A 71 2.45 -15.93 2.75
CA GLU A 71 1.45 -16.96 3.11
C GLU A 71 0.16 -16.77 2.29
N TYR A 72 -0.32 -15.53 2.17
CA TYR A 72 -1.52 -15.21 1.40
C TYR A 72 -1.36 -15.49 -0.12
N THR A 73 -0.24 -15.02 -0.68
CA THR A 73 0.04 -15.14 -2.12
C THR A 73 0.50 -16.54 -2.51
N GLY A 74 1.21 -17.23 -1.63
CA GLY A 74 1.94 -18.46 -1.93
C GLY A 74 3.22 -18.23 -2.74
N GLN A 75 3.65 -16.97 -2.96
CA GLN A 75 4.90 -16.69 -3.66
C GLN A 75 6.11 -17.07 -2.79
N PRO A 76 7.15 -17.70 -3.38
CA PRO A 76 8.41 -17.96 -2.69
C PRO A 76 9.14 -16.65 -2.37
N GLU A 77 9.86 -16.62 -1.25
CA GLU A 77 10.68 -15.45 -0.91
C GLU A 77 11.83 -15.29 -1.92
N THR A 78 11.90 -14.12 -2.55
CA THR A 78 13.00 -13.74 -3.45
C THR A 78 14.14 -13.11 -2.67
N GLN A 79 15.40 -13.34 -3.09
CA GLN A 79 16.56 -12.71 -2.46
C GLN A 79 16.46 -11.19 -2.52
N GLY A 80 16.82 -10.53 -1.42
CA GLY A 80 16.68 -9.08 -1.27
C GLY A 80 15.23 -8.57 -1.22
N GLY A 81 14.23 -9.44 -1.38
CA GLY A 81 12.83 -9.05 -1.42
C GLY A 81 12.43 -8.27 -2.66
N LEU A 82 13.12 -8.50 -3.78
CA LEU A 82 12.93 -7.80 -5.05
C LEU A 82 11.47 -7.81 -5.51
N VAL A 83 10.78 -8.94 -5.33
CA VAL A 83 9.39 -9.15 -5.73
C VAL A 83 8.66 -9.78 -4.54
N LYS A 84 7.95 -8.95 -3.77
CA LYS A 84 7.18 -9.38 -2.59
C LYS A 84 5.68 -9.11 -2.72
N THR A 85 5.33 -7.95 -3.28
CA THR A 85 3.94 -7.47 -3.37
C THR A 85 3.44 -7.36 -4.80
N LEU A 86 4.29 -7.66 -5.79
CA LEU A 86 3.92 -7.74 -7.22
C LEU A 86 3.29 -9.11 -7.51
N ASP A 87 2.10 -9.34 -6.94
CA ASP A 87 1.35 -10.59 -7.09
C ASP A 87 -0.10 -10.35 -7.50
N PHE A 88 -0.62 -11.17 -8.41
CA PHE A 88 -1.97 -10.98 -8.95
C PHE A 88 -3.05 -11.05 -7.88
N LYS A 89 -2.91 -11.83 -6.79
CA LYS A 89 -3.93 -11.89 -5.73
C LYS A 89 -4.06 -10.57 -4.98
N ILE A 90 -2.95 -9.85 -4.81
CA ILE A 90 -2.96 -8.51 -4.21
C ILE A 90 -3.67 -7.54 -5.15
N TYR A 91 -3.25 -7.47 -6.42
CA TYR A 91 -3.83 -6.50 -7.36
C TYR A 91 -5.28 -6.83 -7.72
N LEU A 92 -5.67 -8.10 -7.73
CA LEU A 92 -7.06 -8.50 -7.88
C LEU A 92 -7.89 -8.02 -6.68
N GLY A 93 -7.39 -8.19 -5.45
CA GLY A 93 -8.03 -7.65 -4.25
C GLY A 93 -8.14 -6.13 -4.24
N LEU A 94 -7.17 -5.41 -4.82
CA LEU A 94 -7.16 -3.95 -4.91
C LEU A 94 -8.03 -3.39 -6.03
N LEU A 95 -8.16 -4.10 -7.16
CA LEU A 95 -8.76 -3.58 -8.39
C LEU A 95 -10.13 -4.17 -8.71
N ALA A 96 -10.56 -5.22 -8.01
CA ALA A 96 -11.90 -5.78 -8.18
C ALA A 96 -12.99 -4.74 -7.83
N GLU A 97 -14.09 -4.81 -8.56
CA GLU A 97 -15.26 -3.94 -8.39
C GLU A 97 -16.38 -4.76 -7.75
N THR A 98 -17.07 -4.23 -6.74
CA THR A 98 -18.08 -4.96 -5.96
C THR A 98 -19.18 -5.56 -6.86
N TYR A 99 -19.68 -4.78 -7.82
CA TYR A 99 -20.84 -5.15 -8.65
C TYR A 99 -20.48 -5.73 -10.02
N ASN A 100 -19.22 -6.12 -10.23
CA ASN A 100 -18.77 -6.75 -11.46
C ASN A 100 -18.68 -8.27 -11.27
N GLU A 101 -19.61 -9.03 -11.86
CA GLU A 101 -19.70 -10.49 -11.68
C GLU A 101 -18.42 -11.23 -12.09
N ALA A 102 -17.72 -10.77 -13.13
CA ALA A 102 -16.47 -11.38 -13.55
C ALA A 102 -15.37 -11.17 -12.49
N HIS A 103 -15.28 -9.97 -11.93
CA HIS A 103 -14.33 -9.69 -10.84
C HIS A 103 -14.64 -10.53 -9.58
N GLN A 104 -15.91 -10.68 -9.22
CA GLN A 104 -16.32 -11.53 -8.10
C GLN A 104 -16.01 -13.01 -8.36
N GLY A 105 -16.23 -13.49 -9.59
CA GLY A 105 -15.84 -14.83 -10.02
C GLY A 105 -14.34 -15.07 -9.93
N ASP A 106 -13.52 -14.09 -10.32
CA ASP A 106 -12.06 -14.18 -10.23
C ASP A 106 -11.56 -14.19 -8.77
N LEU A 107 -12.13 -13.35 -7.90
CA LEU A 107 -11.82 -13.38 -6.46
C LEU A 107 -12.08 -14.77 -5.87
N SER A 108 -13.26 -15.33 -6.13
CA SER A 108 -13.65 -16.66 -5.66
C SER A 108 -12.73 -17.76 -6.20
N ARG A 109 -12.51 -17.80 -7.52
CA ARG A 109 -11.70 -18.84 -8.19
C ARG A 109 -10.24 -18.84 -7.73
N THR A 110 -9.70 -17.68 -7.38
CA THR A 110 -8.29 -17.54 -6.98
C THR A 110 -8.07 -17.58 -5.48
N GLY A 111 -9.14 -17.62 -4.68
CA GLY A 111 -9.06 -17.50 -3.21
C GLY A 111 -8.48 -16.15 -2.79
N SER A 112 -8.76 -15.09 -3.55
CA SER A 112 -8.34 -13.72 -3.24
C SER A 112 -9.45 -13.01 -2.48
N VAL A 113 -9.07 -12.06 -1.63
CA VAL A 113 -10.03 -11.22 -0.89
C VAL A 113 -9.98 -9.77 -1.37
N PRO A 114 -11.12 -9.05 -1.37
CA PRO A 114 -11.11 -7.60 -1.55
C PRO A 114 -10.25 -6.93 -0.47
N ILE A 115 -9.48 -5.91 -0.83
CA ILE A 115 -8.69 -5.10 0.10
C ILE A 115 -9.35 -3.72 0.22
N ASP A 116 -9.69 -3.30 1.43
CA ASP A 116 -10.49 -2.08 1.67
C ASP A 116 -9.60 -0.87 1.94
N MET A 117 -8.39 -1.09 2.45
CA MET A 117 -7.42 -0.05 2.74
C MET A 117 -6.00 -0.53 2.45
N VAL A 118 -5.19 0.37 1.91
CA VAL A 118 -3.75 0.18 1.74
C VAL A 118 -3.04 1.25 2.55
N VAL A 119 -2.10 0.86 3.40
CA VAL A 119 -1.26 1.78 4.19
C VAL A 119 0.18 1.59 3.75
N VAL A 120 0.67 2.50 2.92
CA VAL A 120 1.99 2.42 2.30
C VAL A 120 2.61 3.81 2.25
N ASN A 121 3.74 3.99 2.92
CA ASN A 121 4.60 5.15 2.72
C ASN A 121 5.93 4.69 2.12
N LEU A 122 6.39 5.45 1.12
CA LEU A 122 7.56 5.09 0.33
C LEU A 122 8.84 5.34 1.14
N TYR A 123 9.85 4.50 0.91
CA TYR A 123 11.18 4.79 1.43
C TYR A 123 11.63 6.14 0.88
N PRO A 124 12.21 7.03 1.71
CA PRO A 124 12.56 8.36 1.27
C PRO A 124 13.75 8.31 0.32
N PHE A 125 13.48 8.09 -0.98
CA PHE A 125 14.48 8.17 -2.04
C PHE A 125 15.24 9.51 -1.98
N ARG A 126 14.53 10.59 -1.61
CA ARG A 126 15.11 11.91 -1.32
C ARG A 126 16.20 11.85 -0.24
N GLU A 127 16.00 11.11 0.85
CA GLU A 127 17.02 10.95 1.89
C GLU A 127 18.22 10.15 1.38
N THR A 128 17.99 9.11 0.59
CA THR A 128 19.08 8.33 -0.05
C THR A 128 19.96 9.23 -0.89
N ILE A 129 19.37 10.02 -1.80
CA ILE A 129 20.13 10.87 -2.72
C ILE A 129 20.73 12.11 -2.06
N SER A 130 20.34 12.42 -0.82
CA SER A 130 20.91 13.53 -0.05
C SER A 130 22.21 13.17 0.68
N LYS A 131 22.60 11.90 0.69
CA LYS A 131 23.85 11.46 1.33
C LYS A 131 25.06 11.96 0.53
N PRO A 132 26.08 12.54 1.17
CA PRO A 132 27.33 12.84 0.49
C PRO A 132 27.90 11.50 -0.03
N ASP A 133 28.28 11.46 -1.30
CA ASP A 133 28.87 10.29 -1.98
C ASP A 133 27.90 9.16 -2.36
N VAL A 134 26.59 9.42 -2.41
CA VAL A 134 25.64 8.46 -3.00
C VAL A 134 25.97 8.21 -4.48
N THR A 135 26.24 6.95 -4.82
CA THR A 135 26.49 6.56 -6.22
C THR A 135 25.18 6.39 -6.99
N VAL A 136 25.25 6.41 -8.33
CA VAL A 136 24.08 6.12 -9.17
C VAL A 136 23.52 4.73 -8.87
N GLU A 137 24.38 3.72 -8.68
CA GLU A 137 23.97 2.35 -8.35
C GLU A 137 23.27 2.27 -6.99
N GLN A 138 23.77 2.99 -5.97
CA GLN A 138 23.12 3.06 -4.67
C GLN A 138 21.74 3.72 -4.77
N ALA A 139 21.62 4.82 -5.50
CA ALA A 139 20.33 5.46 -5.74
C ALA A 139 19.38 4.52 -6.49
N ARG A 140 19.83 3.91 -7.60
CA ARG A 140 19.06 2.95 -8.41
C ARG A 140 18.53 1.79 -7.55
N GLY A 141 19.36 1.24 -6.67
CA GLY A 141 18.97 0.15 -5.77
C GLY A 141 17.92 0.53 -4.72
N ASN A 142 17.69 1.83 -4.49
CA ASN A 142 16.70 2.35 -3.55
C ASN A 142 15.40 2.83 -4.23
N ILE A 143 15.24 2.62 -5.54
CA ILE A 143 13.99 2.89 -6.24
C ILE A 143 12.98 1.79 -5.88
N ASP A 144 11.87 2.18 -5.25
CA ASP A 144 10.78 1.30 -4.88
C ASP A 144 9.87 1.08 -6.09
N ILE A 145 9.52 -0.19 -6.34
CA ILE A 145 8.57 -0.60 -7.37
C ILE A 145 7.24 -1.01 -6.74
N GLY A 146 7.29 -1.82 -5.67
CA GLY A 146 6.10 -2.39 -5.06
C GLY A 146 5.22 -1.32 -4.40
N GLY A 147 5.84 -0.37 -3.69
CA GLY A 147 5.14 0.72 -3.01
C GLY A 147 4.29 1.56 -3.98
N PRO A 148 4.89 2.19 -5.00
CA PRO A 148 4.15 3.01 -5.97
C PRO A 148 3.08 2.20 -6.73
N CYS A 149 3.32 0.93 -7.05
CA CYS A 149 2.32 0.09 -7.70
C CYS A 149 1.08 -0.12 -6.80
N MET A 150 1.25 -0.45 -5.52
CA MET A 150 0.14 -0.62 -4.58
C MET A 150 -0.62 0.68 -4.34
N ILE A 151 0.10 1.81 -4.18
CA ILE A 151 -0.51 3.14 -4.00
C ILE A 151 -1.36 3.51 -5.22
N ARG A 152 -0.82 3.36 -6.44
CA ARG A 152 -1.56 3.69 -7.67
C ARG A 152 -2.75 2.77 -7.90
N ALA A 153 -2.62 1.48 -7.60
CA ALA A 153 -3.72 0.51 -7.76
C ALA A 153 -4.90 0.83 -6.82
N SER A 154 -4.60 1.07 -5.53
CA SER A 154 -5.61 1.45 -4.54
C SER A 154 -6.21 2.83 -4.84
N ALA A 155 -5.40 3.81 -5.23
CA ALA A 155 -5.89 5.15 -5.58
C ALA A 155 -6.73 5.17 -6.86
N LYS A 156 -6.43 4.32 -7.86
CA LYS A 156 -7.30 4.14 -9.03
C LYS A 156 -8.68 3.64 -8.61
N ASN A 157 -8.74 2.66 -7.70
CA ASN A 157 -9.98 2.05 -7.24
C ASN A 157 -10.53 2.73 -5.97
N PHE A 158 -10.41 4.05 -5.84
CA PHE A 158 -10.88 4.82 -4.68
C PHE A 158 -12.39 4.66 -4.41
N ILE A 159 -13.15 4.26 -5.43
CA ILE A 159 -14.57 3.92 -5.27
C ILE A 159 -14.76 2.77 -4.26
N ARG A 160 -13.73 1.96 -4.03
CA ARG A 160 -13.74 0.79 -3.14
C ARG A 160 -12.62 0.76 -2.09
N VAL A 161 -11.45 1.37 -2.35
CA VAL A 161 -10.24 1.23 -1.52
C VAL A 161 -9.76 2.59 -0.97
N ALA A 162 -9.32 2.63 0.28
CA ALA A 162 -8.66 3.79 0.90
C ALA A 162 -7.12 3.72 0.76
N PRO A 163 -6.47 4.58 -0.06
CA PRO A 163 -5.01 4.63 -0.19
C PRO A 163 -4.37 5.61 0.82
N VAL A 164 -3.80 5.09 1.90
CA VAL A 164 -3.18 5.88 2.97
C VAL A 164 -1.66 5.92 2.79
N VAL A 165 -1.12 7.12 2.61
CA VAL A 165 0.31 7.33 2.32
C VAL A 165 1.08 8.13 3.36
N ASP A 166 0.39 8.66 4.37
CA ASP A 166 0.97 9.58 5.35
C ASP A 166 0.40 9.30 6.75
N PRO A 167 1.25 9.04 7.76
CA PRO A 167 0.83 8.87 9.16
C PRO A 167 0.01 10.03 9.71
N ALA A 168 0.18 11.25 9.19
CA ALA A 168 -0.60 12.42 9.63
C ALA A 168 -2.11 12.28 9.39
N ASP A 169 -2.54 11.40 8.47
CA ASP A 169 -3.97 11.16 8.20
C ASP A 169 -4.60 10.14 9.16
N TYR A 170 -3.81 9.37 9.93
CA TYR A 170 -4.33 8.27 10.78
C TYR A 170 -5.41 8.74 11.74
N THR A 171 -5.22 9.86 12.43
CA THR A 171 -6.20 10.40 13.39
C THR A 171 -7.53 10.73 12.72
N MET A 172 -7.50 11.34 11.54
CA MET A 172 -8.71 11.70 10.81
C MET A 172 -9.44 10.45 10.28
N ILE A 173 -8.68 9.45 9.79
CA ILE A 173 -9.25 8.17 9.34
C ILE A 173 -9.97 7.46 10.49
N ILE A 174 -9.35 7.37 11.67
CA ILE A 174 -9.98 6.75 12.85
C ILE A 174 -11.24 7.50 13.28
N ALA A 175 -11.20 8.84 13.29
CA ALA A 175 -12.36 9.64 13.65
C ALA A 175 -13.53 9.39 12.69
N GLU A 176 -13.26 9.31 11.38
CA GLU A 176 -14.30 9.02 10.39
C GLU A 176 -14.85 7.59 10.51
N LEU A 177 -13.97 6.59 10.66
CA LEU A 177 -14.39 5.20 10.87
C LEU A 177 -15.32 5.08 12.08
N LYS A 178 -14.99 5.72 13.20
CA LYS A 178 -15.84 5.73 14.41
C LYS A 178 -17.18 6.41 14.16
N ALA A 179 -17.20 7.51 13.40
CA ALA A 179 -18.44 8.22 13.06
C ALA A 179 -19.35 7.43 12.12
N ASN A 180 -18.78 6.56 11.29
CA ASN A 180 -19.47 5.78 10.27
C ASN A 180 -19.59 4.28 10.62
N ASN A 181 -19.55 3.92 11.90
CA ASN A 181 -19.69 2.51 12.36
C ASN A 181 -18.70 1.52 11.70
N GLY A 182 -17.47 1.95 11.46
CA GLY A 182 -16.41 1.16 10.83
C GLY A 182 -16.39 1.18 9.30
N ASP A 183 -17.23 2.01 8.69
CA ASP A 183 -17.24 2.20 7.25
C ASP A 183 -16.37 3.39 6.81
N LEU A 184 -15.64 3.20 5.73
CA LEU A 184 -14.95 4.26 5.00
C LEU A 184 -15.96 4.98 4.11
N SER A 185 -15.97 6.31 4.11
CA SER A 185 -16.79 7.07 3.15
C SER A 185 -16.12 7.22 1.79
N LEU A 186 -16.92 7.34 0.73
CA LEU A 186 -16.44 7.68 -0.61
C LEU A 186 -15.63 8.98 -0.60
N ASN A 187 -16.07 9.97 0.19
CA ASN A 187 -15.40 11.26 0.31
C ASN A 187 -13.97 11.12 0.86
N LEU A 188 -13.79 10.35 1.93
CA LEU A 188 -12.47 10.04 2.48
C LEU A 188 -11.61 9.30 1.48
N ARG A 189 -12.13 8.22 0.87
CA ARG A 189 -11.35 7.44 -0.10
C ARG A 189 -10.91 8.30 -1.28
N TYR A 190 -11.78 9.19 -1.77
CA TYR A 190 -11.44 10.11 -2.85
C TYR A 190 -10.37 11.13 -2.44
N ARG A 191 -10.50 11.76 -1.26
CA ARG A 191 -9.47 12.68 -0.72
C ARG A 191 -8.11 11.98 -0.58
N LEU A 192 -8.12 10.77 -0.03
CA LEU A 192 -6.92 9.95 0.11
C LEU A 192 -6.31 9.62 -1.26
N ALA A 193 -7.12 9.31 -2.26
CA ALA A 193 -6.65 9.04 -3.62
C ALA A 193 -5.99 10.24 -4.29
N GLN A 194 -6.52 11.45 -4.09
CA GLN A 194 -5.88 12.69 -4.55
C GLN A 194 -4.48 12.83 -3.95
N LYS A 195 -4.35 12.66 -2.63
CA LYS A 195 -3.06 12.71 -1.93
C LYS A 195 -2.11 11.58 -2.37
N ALA A 196 -2.63 10.38 -2.58
CA ALA A 196 -1.86 9.22 -3.00
C ALA A 196 -1.23 9.42 -4.39
N PHE A 197 -1.98 9.94 -5.37
CA PHE A 197 -1.43 10.23 -6.69
C PHE A 197 -0.42 11.38 -6.65
N ASP A 198 -0.67 12.44 -5.87
CA ASP A 198 0.31 13.52 -5.65
C ASP A 198 1.62 12.97 -5.05
N HIS A 199 1.52 12.12 -4.03
CA HIS A 199 2.68 11.47 -3.41
C HIS A 199 3.53 10.69 -4.42
N THR A 200 2.89 9.88 -5.28
CA THR A 200 3.62 9.14 -6.34
C THR A 200 4.18 10.04 -7.43
N ALA A 201 3.51 11.15 -7.76
CA ALA A 201 4.02 12.11 -8.74
C ALA A 201 5.29 12.81 -8.23
N VAL A 202 5.31 13.20 -6.95
CA VAL A 202 6.51 13.76 -6.30
C VAL A 202 7.65 12.74 -6.25
N TYR A 203 7.33 11.48 -5.96
CA TYR A 203 8.31 10.39 -5.94
C TYR A 203 9.00 10.20 -7.30
N ASP A 204 8.21 10.01 -8.36
CA ASP A 204 8.72 9.81 -9.72
C ASP A 204 9.46 11.07 -10.22
N ARG A 205 8.99 12.27 -9.87
CA ARG A 205 9.69 13.51 -10.21
C ARG A 205 11.07 13.56 -9.57
N THR A 206 11.19 13.17 -8.31
CA THR A 206 12.48 13.14 -7.60
C THR A 206 13.47 12.16 -8.26
N ILE A 207 12.99 11.00 -8.70
CA ILE A 207 13.80 10.03 -9.46
C ILE A 207 14.26 10.62 -10.80
N ALA A 208 13.34 11.21 -11.55
CA ALA A 208 13.63 11.80 -12.86
C ALA A 208 14.64 12.95 -12.75
N GLU A 209 14.50 13.82 -11.75
CA GLU A 209 15.45 14.90 -11.48
C GLU A 209 16.83 14.36 -11.12
N PHE A 210 16.91 13.37 -10.22
CA PHE A 210 18.18 12.75 -9.87
C PHE A 210 18.90 12.16 -11.09
N LEU A 211 18.19 11.38 -11.92
CA LEU A 211 18.79 10.75 -13.10
C LEU A 211 19.20 11.78 -14.17
N SER A 212 18.45 12.88 -14.30
CA SER A 212 18.76 13.95 -15.25
C SER A 212 19.98 14.78 -14.85
N ASP A 213 20.33 14.81 -13.56
CA ASP A 213 21.49 15.53 -13.03
C ASP A 213 22.81 14.76 -13.21
N LYS A 214 22.76 13.44 -13.45
CA LYS A 214 23.96 12.59 -13.52
C LYS A 214 24.55 12.53 -14.92
N ALA A 215 25.88 12.61 -14.98
CA ALA A 215 26.61 12.37 -16.21
C ALA A 215 26.67 10.87 -16.49
N PHE A 216 26.74 10.48 -17.77
CA PHE A 216 26.88 9.07 -18.14
C PHE A 216 28.15 8.44 -17.54
N THR A 217 29.23 9.23 -17.39
CA THR A 217 30.48 8.79 -16.73
C THR A 217 30.28 8.39 -15.27
N ASP A 218 29.35 9.02 -14.55
CA ASP A 218 29.01 8.65 -13.17
C ASP A 218 28.37 7.26 -13.13
N VAL A 219 27.55 6.94 -14.14
CA VAL A 219 26.94 5.62 -14.31
C VAL A 219 28.00 4.58 -14.64
N GLU A 220 28.86 4.86 -15.61
CA GLU A 220 29.94 3.94 -16.02
C GLU A 220 30.90 3.61 -14.88
N SER A 221 31.23 4.60 -14.03
CA SER A 221 32.11 4.38 -12.87
C SER A 221 31.55 3.40 -11.82
N CYS A 222 30.25 3.10 -11.86
CA CYS A 222 29.65 2.11 -10.95
C CYS A 222 29.90 0.66 -11.38
N TYR A 223 30.32 0.43 -12.64
CA TYR A 223 30.37 -0.91 -13.24
C TYR A 223 31.73 -1.26 -13.87
N ASN A 224 32.73 -0.39 -13.73
CA ASN A 224 34.08 -0.53 -14.28
C ASN A 224 35.14 -0.60 -13.18
#